data_AF-A0A2U3KQ20-F1
#
_entry.id   AF-A0A2U3KQ20-F1
#
_cell.length_a   1.000
_cell.length_b   1.000
_cell.length_c   1.000
_cell.angle_alpha   90.00
_cell.angle_beta   90.00
_cell.angle_gamma   90.00
#
_symmetry.space_group_name_H-M   'P 1'
#
loop_
_entity.id
_entity.type
_entity.pdbx_description
1 polymer ?
#
loop_
_entity_poly.entity_id
_entity_poly.type
_entity_poly.pdbx_seq_one_letter_code
_entity_poly.pdbx_strand_id
1 'polypeptide(L)'
;MESFLRPLRRVVSCITRSILDVRGGYHPSKKPHSVMIGDGSPVPLAGTGRLRLDFVHHYNVIEMPNQPGSWKVGTAAYFYALNDSDDREILTYHWHPDGRSPIRFPHLHLGSGAGRLRLDLAAAHCPTGRISIEEFLRLAIVDFRVEPLRQDWADVFAEAQQDFERWRTWS
;
A
#
# COMPACT_ATOMS: atom_id res chain seq x y z
N MET A 1 -9.10 2.89 15.84
CA MET A 1 -7.81 3.25 15.22
C MET A 1 -6.81 2.11 15.31
N GLU A 2 -6.52 1.59 16.51
CA GLU A 2 -5.63 0.42 16.66
C GLU A 2 -6.10 -0.78 15.82
N SER A 3 -7.41 -0.99 15.72
CA SER A 3 -8.01 -2.00 14.84
C SER A 3 -7.66 -1.87 13.35
N PHE A 4 -7.37 -0.66 12.86
CA PHE A 4 -6.97 -0.40 11.47
C PHE A 4 -5.46 -0.44 11.28
N LEU A 5 -4.69 0.20 12.18
CA LEU A 5 -3.24 0.28 12.05
C LEU A 5 -2.52 -1.00 12.46
N ARG A 6 -3.10 -1.80 13.36
CA ARG A 6 -2.47 -3.04 13.83
C ARG A 6 -2.26 -4.05 12.70
N PRO A 7 -3.25 -4.36 11.83
CA PRO A 7 -3.02 -5.20 10.65
C PRO A 7 -1.92 -4.65 9.74
N LEU A 8 -1.94 -3.35 9.41
CA LEU A 8 -0.91 -2.69 8.59
C LEU A 8 0.50 -2.86 9.21
N ARG A 9 0.64 -2.60 10.52
CA ARG A 9 1.91 -2.77 11.25
C ARG A 9 2.38 -4.23 11.24
N ARG A 10 1.46 -5.19 11.40
CA ARG A 10 1.78 -6.63 11.38
C ARG A 10 2.27 -7.06 10.00
N VAL A 11 1.64 -6.58 8.93
CA VAL A 11 2.01 -6.87 7.54
C VAL A 11 3.37 -6.26 7.19
N VAL A 12 3.58 -4.97 7.51
CA VAL A 12 4.86 -4.30 7.23
C VAL A 12 6.03 -4.90 8.02
N SER A 13 5.80 -5.33 9.27
CA SER A 13 6.86 -5.95 10.08
C SER A 13 7.34 -7.30 9.55
N CYS A 14 6.61 -7.92 8.61
CA CYS A 14 7.08 -9.11 7.90
C CYS A 14 8.16 -8.79 6.86
N ILE A 15 8.31 -7.52 6.43
CA ILE A 15 9.16 -7.17 5.27
C ILE A 15 10.26 -6.17 5.63
N THR A 16 10.04 -5.30 6.62
CA THR A 16 11.05 -4.32 7.06
C THR A 16 11.00 -4.10 8.57
N ARG A 17 12.12 -3.65 9.13
CA ARG A 17 12.21 -3.20 10.53
C ARG A 17 11.80 -1.73 10.70
N SER A 18 11.66 -0.99 9.60
CA SER A 18 11.16 0.38 9.62
C SER A 18 9.70 0.41 10.11
N ILE A 19 9.39 1.36 10.98
CA ILE A 19 8.06 1.49 11.57
C ILE A 19 7.12 2.30 10.67
N LEU A 20 5.82 2.13 10.88
CA LEU A 20 4.82 2.99 10.25
C LEU A 20 4.80 4.36 10.95
N ASP A 21 4.91 5.41 10.16
CA ASP A 21 4.77 6.80 10.58
C ASP A 21 3.40 7.33 10.15
N VAL A 22 2.61 7.80 11.11
CA VAL A 22 1.24 8.28 10.89
C VAL A 22 1.22 9.80 10.91
N ARG A 23 0.76 10.40 9.81
CA ARG A 23 0.63 11.85 9.64
C ARG A 23 -0.85 12.24 9.54
N GLY A 24 -1.17 13.42 10.06
CA GLY A 24 -2.55 13.95 10.10
C GLY A 24 -3.36 13.52 11.33
N GLY A 25 -2.99 12.40 11.98
CA GLY A 25 -3.58 11.95 13.24
C GLY A 25 -4.64 10.87 13.08
N TYR A 26 -5.56 10.81 14.05
CA TYR A 26 -6.47 9.66 14.24
C TYR A 26 -7.96 10.03 14.33
N HIS A 27 -8.28 11.32 14.17
CA HIS A 27 -9.60 11.88 14.37
C HIS A 27 -10.28 12.17 13.02
N PRO A 28 -11.61 12.28 12.96
CA PRO A 28 -12.28 12.73 11.75
C PRO A 28 -11.72 14.06 11.26
N SER A 29 -11.52 14.18 9.94
CA SER A 29 -10.91 15.34 9.30
C SER A 29 -11.49 15.51 7.90
N LYS A 30 -11.50 16.76 7.42
CA LYS A 30 -11.85 17.07 6.02
C LYS A 30 -10.79 16.56 5.02
N LYS A 31 -9.55 16.41 5.49
CA LYS A 31 -8.43 15.89 4.68
C LYS A 31 -8.09 14.47 5.14
N PRO A 32 -7.79 13.54 4.21
CA PRO A 32 -7.31 12.21 4.58
C PRO A 32 -6.03 12.30 5.42
N HIS A 33 -5.91 11.38 6.37
CA HIS A 33 -4.65 11.08 7.04
C HIS A 33 -3.76 10.27 6.12
N SER A 34 -2.48 10.18 6.44
CA SER A 34 -1.57 9.27 5.75
C SER A 34 -0.76 8.42 6.72
N VAL A 35 -0.36 7.26 6.22
CA VAL A 35 0.62 6.40 6.86
C VAL A 35 1.69 6.04 5.83
N MET A 36 2.94 6.15 6.25
CA MET A 36 4.14 5.90 5.44
C MET A 36 5.07 4.96 6.22
N ILE A 37 6.09 4.41 5.56
CA ILE A 37 7.15 3.66 6.23
C ILE A 37 8.33 4.61 6.54
N GLY A 38 8.83 4.57 7.77
CA GLY A 38 9.99 5.38 8.17
C GLY A 38 9.72 6.87 8.05
N ASP A 39 10.60 7.60 7.36
CA ASP A 39 10.45 9.03 7.07
C ASP A 39 9.72 9.32 5.75
N GLY A 40 9.23 8.27 5.08
CA GLY A 40 8.62 8.35 3.76
C GLY A 40 9.57 8.15 2.59
N SER A 41 10.85 7.91 2.83
CA SER A 41 11.80 7.49 1.80
C SER A 41 11.64 6.00 1.47
N PRO A 42 11.92 5.57 0.23
CA PRO A 42 11.92 4.15 -0.12
C PRO A 42 12.83 3.33 0.81
N VAL A 43 12.34 2.21 1.33
CA VAL A 43 13.10 1.35 2.24
C VAL A 43 13.69 0.13 1.51
N PRO A 44 14.96 -0.24 1.76
CA PRO A 44 15.52 -1.43 1.15
C PRO A 44 14.83 -2.70 1.65
N LEU A 45 14.61 -3.65 0.75
CA LEU A 45 14.04 -4.96 1.03
C LEU A 45 15.13 -6.03 1.05
N ALA A 46 15.01 -7.00 1.96
CA ALA A 46 15.89 -8.17 1.97
C ALA A 46 15.63 -9.08 0.75
N GLY A 47 16.65 -9.82 0.33
CA GLY A 47 16.60 -10.71 -0.82
C GLY A 47 17.54 -10.31 -1.97
N THR A 48 17.59 -11.14 -3.01
CA THR A 48 18.58 -11.00 -4.09
C THR A 48 18.25 -9.90 -5.11
N GLY A 49 17.00 -9.44 -5.14
CA GLY A 49 16.50 -8.49 -6.15
C GLY A 49 16.98 -7.04 -5.97
N ARG A 50 17.63 -6.70 -4.85
CA ARG A 50 18.04 -5.32 -4.50
C ARG A 50 16.91 -4.30 -4.66
N LEU A 51 15.73 -4.66 -4.17
CA LEU A 51 14.51 -3.88 -4.31
C LEU A 51 14.35 -2.89 -3.16
N ARG A 52 13.62 -1.82 -3.44
CA ARG A 52 13.22 -0.82 -2.44
C ARG A 52 11.69 -0.67 -2.48
N LEU A 53 11.08 -0.52 -1.31
CA LEU A 53 9.65 -0.35 -1.12
C LEU A 53 9.34 1.12 -0.86
N ASP A 54 8.51 1.72 -1.72
CA ASP A 54 7.84 2.99 -1.42
C ASP A 54 6.38 2.72 -1.05
N PHE A 55 5.94 3.34 0.04
CA PHE A 55 4.63 3.10 0.61
C PHE A 55 4.02 4.38 1.15
N VAL A 56 2.89 4.76 0.55
CA VAL A 56 2.00 5.80 1.05
C VAL A 56 0.57 5.27 1.03
N HIS A 57 -0.10 5.29 2.16
CA HIS A 57 -1.52 4.96 2.27
C HIS A 57 -2.28 6.11 2.89
N HIS A 58 -3.35 6.54 2.24
CA HIS A 58 -4.25 7.57 2.74
C HIS A 58 -5.55 6.96 3.22
N TYR A 59 -6.06 7.46 4.34
CA TYR A 59 -7.29 6.97 4.93
C TYR A 59 -8.13 8.08 5.55
N ASN A 60 -9.44 7.86 5.56
CA ASN A 60 -10.42 8.70 6.24
C ASN A 60 -10.96 7.97 7.47
N VAL A 61 -11.16 8.71 8.57
CA VAL A 61 -11.91 8.24 9.74
C VAL A 61 -13.30 8.85 9.65
N ILE A 62 -14.31 8.00 9.46
CA ILE A 62 -15.69 8.39 9.19
C ILE A 62 -16.58 7.80 10.29
N GLU A 63 -17.47 8.61 10.85
CA GLU A 63 -18.48 8.10 11.78
C GLU A 63 -19.46 7.20 11.03
N MET A 64 -19.82 6.06 11.60
CA MET A 64 -20.77 5.16 10.96
C MET A 64 -22.18 5.75 11.01
N PRO A 65 -22.86 5.92 9.86
CA PRO A 65 -24.26 6.31 9.85
C PRO A 65 -25.06 5.25 10.63
N ASN A 66 -25.84 5.69 11.61
CA ASN A 66 -26.68 4.87 12.48
C ASN A 66 -25.99 4.16 13.65
N GLN A 67 -24.72 4.46 13.94
CA GLN A 67 -24.06 4.00 15.18
C GLN A 67 -23.23 5.14 15.80
N PRO A 68 -23.88 6.11 16.49
CA PRO A 68 -23.20 7.24 17.10
C PRO A 68 -22.03 6.77 17.99
N GLY A 69 -20.88 7.42 17.85
CA GLY A 69 -19.65 7.05 18.57
C GLY A 69 -18.91 5.84 17.99
N SER A 70 -19.40 5.23 16.91
CA SER A 70 -18.71 4.15 16.19
C SER A 70 -18.05 4.69 14.92
N TRP A 71 -16.78 4.32 14.71
CA TRP A 71 -15.94 4.87 13.65
C TRP A 71 -15.51 3.78 12.68
N LYS A 72 -15.50 4.12 11.40
CA LYS A 72 -14.93 3.31 10.33
C LYS A 72 -13.69 3.99 9.75
N VAL A 73 -12.70 3.20 9.40
CA VAL A 73 -11.58 3.66 8.57
C VAL A 73 -11.78 3.17 7.14
N GLY A 74 -11.64 4.07 6.17
CA GLY A 74 -11.70 3.74 4.75
C GLY A 74 -10.48 4.27 4.01
N THR A 75 -9.92 3.46 3.11
CA THR A 75 -8.85 3.89 2.22
C THR A 75 -9.36 5.01 1.31
N ALA A 76 -8.61 6.10 1.25
CA ALA A 76 -8.90 7.28 0.44
C ALA A 76 -8.02 7.34 -0.81
N ALA A 77 -6.77 6.88 -0.69
CA ALA A 77 -5.81 6.79 -1.78
C ALA A 77 -4.63 5.89 -1.35
N TYR A 78 -3.83 5.43 -2.30
CA TYR A 78 -2.55 4.76 -2.02
C TYR A 78 -1.56 4.88 -3.18
N PHE A 79 -0.29 4.72 -2.83
CA PHE A 79 0.86 4.63 -3.72
C PHE A 79 1.78 3.54 -3.17
N TYR A 80 1.83 2.39 -3.84
CA TYR A 80 2.67 1.26 -3.45
C TYR A 80 3.62 0.90 -4.58
N ALA A 81 4.91 1.16 -4.39
CA ALA A 81 5.93 0.96 -5.42
C ALA A 81 6.99 -0.05 -5.01
N LEU A 82 7.41 -0.85 -5.98
CA LEU A 82 8.71 -1.52 -5.94
C LEU A 82 9.65 -0.75 -6.86
N ASN A 83 10.79 -0.34 -6.32
CA ASN A 83 11.84 0.35 -7.03
C ASN A 83 13.09 -0.52 -7.13
N ASP A 84 13.93 -0.26 -8.14
CA ASP A 84 15.27 -0.85 -8.24
C ASP A 84 16.24 -0.21 -7.22
N SER A 85 17.51 -0.63 -7.26
CA SER A 85 18.53 -0.10 -6.34
C SER A 85 18.89 1.37 -6.55
N ASP A 86 18.52 1.95 -7.70
CA ASP A 86 18.75 3.33 -8.08
C ASP A 86 17.47 4.19 -7.88
N ASP A 87 16.49 3.69 -7.11
CA ASP A 87 15.18 4.31 -6.88
C ASP A 87 14.35 4.53 -8.16
N ARG A 88 14.61 3.76 -9.24
CA ARG A 88 13.75 3.77 -10.42
C ARG A 88 12.56 2.84 -10.20
N GLU A 89 11.37 3.37 -10.45
CA GLU A 89 10.12 2.61 -10.39
C GLU A 89 10.18 1.38 -11.30
N ILE A 90 9.94 0.20 -10.72
CA ILE A 90 9.72 -1.04 -11.47
C ILE A 90 8.23 -1.17 -11.75
N LEU A 91 7.43 -1.14 -10.70
CA LEU A 91 5.98 -1.15 -10.80
C LEU A 91 5.38 -0.39 -9.63
N THR A 92 4.24 0.27 -9.88
CA THR A 92 3.52 0.99 -8.84
C THR A 92 2.02 0.86 -9.00
N TYR A 93 1.36 0.49 -7.91
CA TYR A 93 -0.09 0.52 -7.80
C TYR A 93 -0.52 1.89 -7.24
N HIS A 94 -1.33 2.59 -8.01
CA HIS A 94 -1.86 3.91 -7.69
C HIS A 94 -3.37 3.89 -7.57
N TRP A 95 -3.87 4.60 -6.57
CA TRP A 95 -5.26 5.03 -6.54
C TRP A 95 -5.36 6.37 -5.82
N HIS A 96 -5.79 7.40 -6.53
CA HIS A 96 -5.88 8.77 -5.99
C HIS A 96 -7.07 9.53 -6.61
N PRO A 97 -8.31 9.14 -6.29
CA PRO A 97 -9.51 9.62 -6.95
C PRO A 97 -9.73 11.13 -6.77
N ASP A 98 -9.23 11.74 -5.70
CA ASP A 98 -9.36 13.18 -5.44
C ASP A 98 -8.12 14.00 -5.85
N GLY A 99 -7.18 13.38 -6.58
CA GLY A 99 -5.94 14.03 -7.06
C GLY A 99 -6.16 14.99 -8.24
N ARG A 100 -5.07 15.61 -8.72
CA ARG A 100 -5.12 16.51 -9.90
C ARG A 100 -5.23 15.77 -11.24
N SER A 101 -4.92 14.47 -11.27
CA SER A 101 -4.97 13.64 -12.48
C SER A 101 -6.42 13.37 -12.93
N PRO A 102 -6.72 13.26 -14.24
CA PRO A 102 -8.03 12.80 -14.72
C PRO A 102 -8.29 11.32 -14.42
N ILE A 103 -7.28 10.55 -14.03
CA ILE A 103 -7.41 9.11 -13.75
C ILE A 103 -7.95 8.91 -12.34
N ARG A 104 -9.16 8.36 -12.25
CA ARG A 104 -9.92 8.17 -11.00
C ARG A 104 -10.01 6.70 -10.55
N PHE A 105 -9.72 5.76 -11.44
CA PHE A 105 -9.74 4.34 -11.15
C PHE A 105 -8.37 3.85 -10.63
N PRO A 106 -8.33 2.76 -9.84
CA PRO A 106 -7.08 2.13 -9.44
C PRO A 106 -6.31 1.61 -10.66
N HIS A 107 -5.00 1.83 -10.71
CA HIS A 107 -4.21 1.47 -11.88
C HIS A 107 -2.77 1.13 -11.52
N LEU A 108 -2.12 0.41 -12.42
CA LEU A 108 -0.73 0.00 -12.38
C LEU A 108 0.09 0.84 -13.36
N HIS A 109 1.23 1.35 -12.90
CA HIS A 109 2.32 1.86 -13.73
C HIS A 109 3.45 0.83 -13.78
N LEU A 110 4.13 0.77 -14.93
CA LEU A 110 5.35 0.00 -15.12
C LEU A 110 6.46 0.98 -15.52
N GLY A 111 7.40 1.20 -14.61
CA GLY A 111 8.43 2.22 -14.79
C GLY A 111 9.69 1.70 -15.50
N SER A 112 10.68 2.58 -15.62
CA SER A 112 11.95 2.27 -16.29
C SER A 112 12.80 1.24 -15.54
N GLY A 113 12.58 1.06 -14.23
CA GLY A 113 13.23 0.03 -13.41
C GLY A 113 12.84 -1.40 -13.83
N ALA A 114 11.70 -1.58 -14.51
CA ALA A 114 11.30 -2.87 -15.07
C ALA A 114 12.14 -3.29 -16.30
N GLY A 115 13.05 -2.45 -16.76
CA GLY A 115 13.93 -2.72 -17.89
C GLY A 115 13.28 -2.40 -19.24
N ARG A 116 13.52 -3.25 -20.26
CA ARG A 116 13.09 -2.97 -21.64
C ARG A 116 11.60 -3.28 -21.83
N LEU A 117 10.76 -2.31 -21.51
CA LEU A 117 9.34 -2.30 -21.84
C LEU A 117 9.09 -1.67 -23.21
N ARG A 118 7.90 -1.92 -23.78
CA ARG A 118 7.40 -1.05 -24.86
C ARG A 118 7.23 0.37 -24.31
N LEU A 119 7.57 1.38 -25.12
CA LEU A 119 7.55 2.78 -24.70
C LEU A 119 6.17 3.27 -24.24
N ASP A 120 5.09 2.73 -24.82
CA ASP A 120 3.72 3.07 -24.47
C ASP A 120 3.29 2.53 -23.10
N LEU A 121 3.88 1.43 -22.64
CA LEU A 121 3.59 0.87 -21.31
C LEU A 121 4.07 1.78 -20.18
N ALA A 122 5.17 2.51 -20.39
CA ALA A 122 5.69 3.45 -19.39
C ALA A 122 4.76 4.64 -19.12
N ALA A 123 3.84 4.94 -20.03
CA ALA A 123 2.82 5.99 -19.86
C ALA A 123 1.41 5.41 -19.62
N ALA A 124 1.26 4.09 -19.66
CA ALA A 124 -0.03 3.43 -19.56
C ALA A 124 -0.51 3.41 -18.11
N HIS A 125 -1.78 3.72 -17.91
CA HIS A 125 -2.47 3.56 -16.63
C HIS A 125 -3.28 2.26 -16.70
N CYS A 126 -2.59 1.13 -16.54
CA CYS A 126 -3.19 -0.20 -16.68
C CYS A 126 -4.27 -0.39 -15.61
N PRO A 127 -5.57 -0.54 -15.95
CA PRO A 127 -6.63 -0.62 -14.96
C PRO A 127 -6.48 -1.81 -14.02
N THR A 128 -6.72 -1.59 -12.73
CA THR A 128 -6.75 -2.63 -11.70
C THR A 128 -7.98 -2.50 -10.81
N GLY A 129 -8.20 -3.50 -9.97
CA GLY A 129 -9.00 -3.31 -8.74
C GLY A 129 -8.22 -2.49 -7.71
N ARG A 130 -8.87 -2.17 -6.59
CA ARG A 130 -8.13 -1.67 -5.42
C ARG A 130 -7.28 -2.79 -4.87
N ILE A 131 -6.02 -2.50 -4.54
CA ILE A 131 -5.05 -3.47 -4.05
C ILE A 131 -4.81 -3.23 -2.56
N SER A 132 -4.85 -4.29 -1.76
CA SER A 132 -4.46 -4.23 -0.34
C SER A 132 -2.93 -4.21 -0.19
N ILE A 133 -2.43 -3.81 0.98
CA ILE A 133 -0.97 -3.82 1.19
C ILE A 133 -0.45 -5.27 1.22
N GLU A 134 -1.21 -6.20 1.77
CA GLU A 134 -0.85 -7.59 1.94
C GLU A 134 -0.83 -8.36 0.62
N GLU A 135 -1.71 -8.02 -0.33
CA GLU A 135 -1.61 -8.51 -1.71
C GLU A 135 -0.35 -8.00 -2.41
N PHE A 136 -0.07 -6.70 -2.27
CA PHE A 136 1.12 -6.09 -2.86
C PHE A 136 2.43 -6.64 -2.27
N LEU A 137 2.50 -6.81 -0.96
CA LEU A 137 3.68 -7.38 -0.30
C LEU A 137 3.79 -8.89 -0.53
N ARG A 138 2.69 -9.60 -0.76
CA ARG A 138 2.73 -11.01 -1.19
C ARG A 138 3.39 -11.13 -2.57
N LEU A 139 3.02 -10.28 -3.53
CA LEU A 139 3.69 -10.17 -4.83
C LEU A 139 5.20 -9.93 -4.65
N ALA A 140 5.58 -9.02 -3.75
CA ALA A 140 6.98 -8.73 -3.46
C ALA A 140 7.75 -9.99 -2.97
N ILE A 141 7.15 -10.78 -2.07
CA ILE A 141 7.78 -12.00 -1.54
C ILE A 141 7.81 -13.11 -2.60
N VAL A 142 6.66 -13.43 -3.20
CA VAL A 142 6.48 -14.63 -4.01
C VAL A 142 7.10 -14.47 -5.39
N ASP A 143 6.87 -13.34 -6.05
CA ASP A 143 7.25 -13.14 -7.45
C ASP A 143 8.58 -12.39 -7.57
N PHE A 144 8.84 -11.46 -6.65
CA PHE A 144 10.06 -10.66 -6.63
C PHE A 144 11.14 -11.18 -5.67
N ARG A 145 10.87 -12.29 -4.97
CA ARG A 145 11.82 -12.99 -4.08
C ARG A 145 12.35 -12.09 -2.97
N VAL A 146 11.52 -11.19 -2.46
CA VAL A 146 11.80 -10.48 -1.21
C VAL A 146 11.81 -11.49 -0.08
N GLU A 147 12.85 -11.45 0.75
CA GLU A 147 12.98 -12.34 1.89
C GLU A 147 12.19 -11.77 3.09
N PRO A 148 11.15 -12.46 3.57
CA PRO A 148 10.41 -12.00 4.73
C PRO A 148 11.25 -12.13 6.01
N LEU A 149 11.09 -11.17 6.92
CA LEU A 149 11.72 -11.17 8.25
C LEU A 149 11.05 -12.14 9.24
N ARG A 150 9.89 -12.68 8.88
CA ARG A 150 9.04 -13.53 9.72
C ARG A 150 8.64 -14.79 8.97
N GLN A 151 8.70 -15.93 9.64
CA GLN A 151 8.33 -17.23 9.06
C GLN A 151 6.80 -17.37 8.89
N ASP A 152 6.02 -16.73 9.77
CA ASP A 152 4.55 -16.75 9.78
C ASP A 152 3.91 -15.68 8.88
N TRP A 153 4.67 -15.09 7.94
CA TRP A 153 4.20 -13.97 7.13
C TRP A 153 2.94 -14.31 6.32
N ALA A 154 2.83 -15.55 5.83
CA ALA A 154 1.71 -15.98 5.00
C ALA A 154 0.39 -15.95 5.78
N ASP A 155 0.41 -16.42 7.03
CA ASP A 155 -0.75 -16.41 7.93
C ASP A 155 -1.13 -14.99 8.32
N VAL A 156 -0.13 -14.15 8.65
CA VAL A 156 -0.35 -12.72 8.96
C VAL A 156 -1.03 -12.00 7.79
N PHE A 157 -0.61 -12.28 6.56
CA PHE A 157 -1.17 -11.64 5.37
C PHE A 157 -2.57 -12.17 5.07
N ALA A 158 -2.81 -13.47 5.27
CA ALA A 158 -4.14 -14.06 5.10
C ALA A 158 -5.16 -13.49 6.10
N GLU A 159 -4.78 -13.34 7.37
CA GLU A 159 -5.62 -12.69 8.39
C GLU A 159 -5.93 -11.24 8.03
N ALA A 160 -4.91 -10.47 7.62
CA ALA A 160 -5.10 -9.07 7.22
C ALA A 160 -6.02 -8.92 6.01
N GLN A 161 -5.85 -9.79 5.00
CA GLN A 161 -6.68 -9.80 3.80
C GLN A 161 -8.15 -10.10 4.12
N GLN A 162 -8.41 -11.09 4.98
CA GLN A 162 -9.78 -11.42 5.40
C GLN A 162 -10.45 -10.23 6.10
N ASP A 163 -9.73 -9.53 6.97
CA ASP A 163 -10.22 -8.30 7.61
C ASP A 163 -10.48 -7.22 6.56
N PHE A 164 -9.56 -6.98 5.63
CA PHE A 164 -9.73 -6.01 4.55
C PHE A 164 -10.98 -6.30 3.71
N GLU A 165 -11.15 -7.56 3.28
CA GLU A 165 -12.30 -8.02 2.49
C GLU A 165 -13.63 -7.93 3.23
N ARG A 166 -13.62 -8.17 4.55
CA ARG A 166 -14.82 -8.03 5.38
C ARG A 166 -15.29 -6.59 5.50
N TRP A 167 -14.35 -5.63 5.52
CA TRP A 167 -14.66 -4.22 5.79
C TRP A 167 -14.69 -3.32 4.55
N ARG A 168 -14.21 -3.79 3.38
CA ARG A 168 -14.29 -3.03 2.13
C ARG A 168 -15.74 -2.76 1.74
N THR A 169 -16.01 -1.57 1.22
CA THR A 169 -17.36 -1.14 0.78
C THR A 169 -17.54 -1.13 -0.73
N TRP A 170 -16.64 -1.79 -1.44
CA TRP A 170 -16.63 -1.89 -2.89
C TRP A 170 -16.45 -3.37 -3.24
N SER A 171 -17.11 -3.83 -4.29
CA SER A 171 -17.03 -5.20 -4.83
C SER A 171 -16.12 -5.25 -6.04
#